data_AF-A0A5R9CYY5-F1
#
_entry.id   AF-A0A5R9CYY5-F1
#
_cell.length_a   1.000
_cell.length_b   1.000
_cell.length_c   1.000
_cell.angle_alpha   90.00
_cell.angle_beta   90.00
_cell.angle_gamma   90.00
#
_symmetry.space_group_name_H-M   'P 1'
#
loop_
_entity.id
_entity.type
_entity.pdbx_description
1 polymer ?
#
loop_
_entity_poly.entity_id
_entity_poly.type
_entity_poly.pdbx_seq_one_letter_code
_entity_poly.pdbx_strand_id
1 'polypeptide(L)'
;MTKKRSERVLGEFSTRKTGNSLTLTVPKAAGVPAGKRFVLVAKDDGTLEYRAVHGNPWLDGEYDDIDFRAELNDVGNYGQQSPIGKERVDW
;
A
#
# COMPACT_ATOMS: atom_id res chain seq x y z
N MET A 1 -5.03 -13.97 -14.45
CA MET A 1 -3.77 -13.60 -15.13
C MET A 1 -3.00 -12.64 -14.24
N THR A 2 -1.94 -13.11 -13.60
CA THR A 2 -1.13 -12.32 -12.67
C THR A 2 -0.30 -11.31 -13.47
N LYS A 3 -0.60 -10.01 -13.33
CA LYS A 3 0.11 -8.92 -14.01
C LYS A 3 1.58 -8.95 -13.54
N LYS A 4 2.49 -9.43 -14.39
CA LYS A 4 3.93 -9.49 -14.12
C LYS A 4 4.40 -8.05 -13.87
N ARG A 5 4.67 -7.69 -12.61
CA ARG A 5 5.25 -6.38 -12.29
C ARG A 5 6.62 -6.34 -12.95
N SER A 6 6.76 -5.54 -13.99
CA SER A 6 8.04 -5.32 -14.65
C SER A 6 8.97 -4.61 -13.67
N GLU A 7 9.99 -5.31 -13.18
CA GLU A 7 11.07 -4.68 -12.45
C GLU A 7 11.75 -3.65 -13.35
N ARG A 8 11.85 -2.42 -12.86
CA ARG A 8 12.52 -1.33 -13.57
C ARG A 8 13.75 -0.94 -12.77
N VAL A 9 14.92 -1.17 -13.34
CA VAL A 9 16.19 -0.69 -12.78
C VAL A 9 16.25 0.83 -12.94
N LEU A 10 16.43 1.55 -11.83
CA LEU A 10 16.46 3.03 -11.80
C LEU A 10 17.89 3.59 -11.84
N GLY A 11 18.89 2.73 -11.82
CA GLY A 11 20.32 3.06 -11.76
C GLY A 11 21.01 2.43 -10.57
N GLU A 12 22.33 2.63 -10.49
CA GLU A 12 23.16 2.26 -9.34
C GLU A 12 23.37 3.48 -8.44
N PHE A 13 23.22 3.29 -7.13
CA PHE A 13 23.34 4.35 -6.15
C PHE A 13 24.24 3.89 -5.01
N SER A 14 25.17 4.77 -4.60
CA SER A 14 26.02 4.53 -3.44
C SER A 14 25.44 5.19 -2.19
N THR A 15 25.65 4.55 -1.04
CA THR A 15 25.33 5.17 0.25
C THR A 15 26.26 6.34 0.52
N ARG A 16 25.73 7.41 1.13
CA ARG A 16 26.56 8.50 1.64
C ARG A 16 26.39 8.65 3.16
N LYS A 17 27.45 9.12 3.82
CA LYS A 17 27.39 9.46 5.25
C LYS A 17 26.61 10.76 5.44
N THR A 18 25.66 10.76 6.37
CA THR A 18 24.91 11.95 6.78
C THR A 18 24.77 11.89 8.30
N GLY A 19 25.51 12.75 9.00
CA GLY A 19 25.69 12.65 10.44
C GLY A 19 26.34 11.32 10.83
N ASN A 20 25.66 10.57 11.71
CA ASN A 20 26.12 9.27 12.21
C ASN A 20 25.55 8.07 11.44
N SER A 21 24.88 8.30 10.32
CA SER A 21 24.17 7.26 9.56
C SER A 21 24.57 7.23 8.09
N LEU A 22 24.27 6.11 7.42
CA LEU A 22 24.33 5.98 5.96
C LEU A 22 22.94 6.22 5.37
N THR A 23 22.90 6.90 4.21
CA THR A 23 21.66 7.17 3.48
C THR A 23 21.80 6.73 2.03
N LEU A 24 20.79 6.01 1.52
CA LEU A 24 20.61 5.74 0.11
C LEU A 24 19.63 6.75 -0.48
N THR A 25 19.98 7.38 -1.60
CA THR A 25 19.10 8.39 -2.23
C THR A 25 18.06 7.71 -3.11
N VAL A 26 16.78 8.03 -2.93
CA VAL A 26 15.71 7.61 -3.84
C VAL A 26 15.59 8.64 -4.97
N PRO A 27 15.79 8.27 -6.24
CA PRO A 27 15.73 9.22 -7.36
C PRO A 27 14.28 9.66 -7.63
N LYS A 28 14.08 10.90 -8.12
CA LYS A 28 12.75 11.41 -8.51
C LYS A 28 12.02 10.50 -9.51
N ALA A 29 12.76 9.84 -10.40
CA ALA A 29 12.22 8.89 -11.37
C ALA A 29 11.50 7.69 -10.73
N ALA A 30 11.72 7.42 -9.44
CA ALA A 30 10.99 6.41 -8.67
C ALA A 30 9.52 6.81 -8.39
N GLY A 31 9.17 8.09 -8.51
CA GLY A 31 7.79 8.57 -8.26
C GLY A 31 7.36 8.50 -6.79
N VAL A 32 8.31 8.36 -5.86
CA VAL A 32 8.03 8.30 -4.42
C VAL A 32 7.96 9.72 -3.86
N PRO A 33 6.82 10.16 -3.29
CA PRO A 33 6.71 11.49 -2.69
C PRO A 33 7.50 11.58 -1.38
N ALA A 34 7.87 12.81 -1.00
CA ALA A 34 8.48 13.07 0.30
C ALA A 34 7.54 12.67 1.44
N GLY A 35 8.09 12.17 2.55
CA GLY A 35 7.31 11.74 3.71
C GLY A 35 6.72 10.33 3.62
N LYS A 36 6.75 9.66 2.45
CA LYS A 36 6.29 8.26 2.34
C LYS A 36 7.18 7.33 3.17
N ARG A 37 6.54 6.48 3.98
CA ARG A 37 7.20 5.56 4.91
C ARG A 37 7.44 4.19 4.27
N PHE A 38 8.60 3.62 4.56
CA PHE A 38 9.00 2.28 4.13
C PHE A 38 9.58 1.52 5.32
N VAL A 39 9.37 0.20 5.33
CA VAL A 39 10.13 -0.72 6.18
C VAL A 39 11.37 -1.13 5.41
N LEU A 40 12.53 -1.01 6.05
CA LEU A 40 13.78 -1.59 5.55
C LEU A 40 13.93 -3.01 6.09
N VAL A 41 14.03 -3.98 5.19
CA VAL A 41 14.32 -5.38 5.51
C VAL A 41 15.75 -5.69 5.07
N ALA A 42 16.57 -6.14 6.00
CA ALA A 42 17.87 -6.72 5.70
C ALA A 42 17.69 -8.24 5.57
N LYS A 43 18.15 -8.79 4.45
CA LYS A 43 18.16 -10.24 4.19
C LYS A 43 19.53 -10.83 4.51
N ASP A 44 19.57 -12.13 4.71
CA ASP A 44 20.80 -12.87 5.06
C ASP A 44 21.84 -12.86 3.94
N ASP A 45 21.42 -12.65 2.69
CA ASP A 45 22.30 -12.51 1.51
C ASP A 45 22.93 -11.12 1.37
N GLY A 46 22.68 -10.22 2.33
CA GLY A 46 23.16 -8.84 2.31
C GLY A 46 22.28 -7.89 1.48
N THR A 47 21.19 -8.37 0.90
CA THR A 47 20.24 -7.53 0.16
C THR A 47 19.42 -6.66 1.12
N LEU A 48 19.29 -5.37 0.78
CA LEU A 48 18.36 -4.45 1.42
C LEU A 48 17.09 -4.29 0.57
N GLU A 49 15.94 -4.56 1.18
CA GLU A 49 14.62 -4.41 0.53
C GLU A 49 13.79 -3.34 1.26
N TYR A 50 13.38 -2.29 0.55
CA TYR A 50 12.42 -1.32 1.07
C TYR A 50 11.00 -1.71 0.67
N ARG A 51 10.15 -1.97 1.67
CA ARG A 51 8.72 -2.28 1.48
C ARG A 51 7.87 -1.09 1.88
N ALA A 52 6.90 -0.73 1.06
CA ALA A 52 5.94 0.31 1.43
C ALA A 52 5.23 -0.12 2.71
N VAL A 53 5.15 0.79 3.69
CA VAL A 53 4.25 0.57 4.83
C VAL A 53 2.86 0.85 4.31
N HIS A 54 2.00 -0.16 4.27
CA HIS A 54 0.57 0.07 4.12
C HIS A 54 0.11 0.74 5.41
N GLY A 55 -0.28 2.01 5.30
CA GLY A 55 -0.96 2.71 6.38
C GLY A 55 -2.34 2.13 6.57
N ASN A 56 -2.98 2.50 7.67
CA ASN A 56 -4.42 2.36 7.74
C ASN A 56 -5.00 3.34 6.69
N PRO A 57 -5.69 2.86 5.64
CA PRO A 57 -6.15 3.71 4.54
C PRO A 57 -7.18 4.77 5.00
N TRP A 58 -7.75 4.58 6.19
CA TRP A 58 -8.59 5.57 6.86
C TRP A 58 -7.83 6.75 7.48
N LEU A 59 -6.50 6.64 7.62
CA LEU A 59 -5.65 7.59 8.35
C LEU A 59 -4.49 8.15 7.51
N ASP A 60 -4.25 7.61 6.33
CA ASP A 60 -3.15 8.05 5.45
C ASP A 60 -3.62 8.84 4.22
N GLY A 61 -4.91 9.14 4.17
CA GLY A 61 -5.55 9.95 3.13
C GLY A 61 -5.91 9.19 1.87
N GLU A 62 -5.70 7.87 1.80
CA GLU A 62 -6.10 7.05 0.64
C GLU A 62 -7.60 7.19 0.31
N TYR A 63 -8.43 7.44 1.32
CA TYR A 63 -9.87 7.65 1.18
C TYR A 63 -10.34 9.08 1.49
N ASP A 64 -9.48 10.09 1.47
CA ASP A 64 -9.89 11.49 1.77
C ASP A 64 -10.94 12.02 0.78
N ASP A 65 -10.86 11.59 -0.49
CA ASP A 65 -11.76 12.02 -1.56
C ASP A 65 -12.80 10.94 -1.94
N ILE A 66 -13.00 9.92 -1.10
CA ILE A 66 -13.94 8.85 -1.43
C ILE A 66 -15.39 9.36 -1.42
N ASP A 67 -16.12 9.11 -2.50
CA ASP A 67 -17.57 9.34 -2.54
C ASP A 67 -18.31 8.09 -2.08
N PHE A 68 -18.56 8.01 -0.77
CA PHE A 68 -19.29 6.89 -0.18
C PHE A 68 -20.69 6.68 -0.79
N ARG A 69 -21.35 7.73 -1.34
CA ARG A 69 -22.66 7.57 -1.98
C ARG A 69 -22.54 6.89 -3.32
N ALA A 70 -21.54 7.27 -4.13
CA ALA A 70 -21.25 6.57 -5.38
C ALA A 70 -20.94 5.10 -5.11
N GLU A 71 -20.13 4.82 -4.09
CA GLU A 71 -19.75 3.46 -3.73
C GLU A 71 -20.94 2.64 -3.26
N LEU A 72 -21.79 3.20 -2.41
CA LEU A 72 -23.04 2.55 -1.97
C LEU A 72 -24.00 2.25 -3.13
N ASN A 73 -24.01 3.08 -4.17
CA ASN A 73 -24.82 2.83 -5.37
C ASN A 73 -24.25 1.69 -6.22
N ASP A 74 -22.92 1.53 -6.26
CA ASP A 74 -22.25 0.46 -7.01
C ASP A 74 -22.33 -0.89 -6.29
N VAL A 75 -21.94 -0.94 -5.01
CA VAL A 75 -21.88 -2.20 -4.25
C VAL A 75 -23.21 -2.59 -3.60
N GLY A 76 -24.14 -1.64 -3.46
CA GLY A 76 -25.40 -1.82 -2.76
C GLY A 76 -25.32 -1.56 -1.25
N ASN A 77 -26.43 -1.10 -0.66
CA ASN A 77 -26.53 -0.85 0.78
C ASN A 77 -27.02 -2.10 1.53
N TYR A 78 -26.10 -2.97 1.94
CA TYR A 78 -26.42 -4.19 2.68
C TYR A 78 -27.05 -3.95 4.07
N GLY A 79 -26.93 -2.75 4.63
CA GLY A 79 -27.60 -2.36 5.87
C GLY A 79 -29.11 -2.08 5.70
N GLN A 80 -29.57 -1.89 4.46
CA GLN A 80 -30.98 -1.70 4.12
C GLN A 80 -31.64 -2.96 3.53
N GLN A 81 -30.89 -4.06 3.41
CA GLN A 81 -31.49 -5.32 3.02
C GLN A 81 -32.34 -5.87 4.17
N SER A 82 -33.53 -6.36 3.84
CA SER A 82 -34.34 -7.10 4.80
C SER A 82 -33.53 -8.30 5.30
N PRO A 83 -33.29 -8.44 6.61
CA PRO A 83 -32.56 -9.58 7.15
C PRO A 83 -33.30 -10.87 6.76
N ILE A 84 -32.65 -11.72 5.96
CA ILE A 84 -33.16 -13.08 5.70
C ILE A 84 -32.55 -13.99 6.76
N GLY A 85 -33.30 -14.20 7.85
CA GLY A 85 -32.93 -15.16 8.89
C GLY A 85 -32.84 -16.57 8.30
N LYS A 86 -31.73 -17.28 8.54
CA LYS A 86 -31.57 -18.70 8.15
C LYS A 86 -32.26 -19.67 9.11
N GLU A 87 -33.34 -19.23 9.76
CA GLU A 87 -33.96 -19.96 10.87
C GLU A 87 -34.86 -21.12 10.41
N ARG A 88 -35.03 -21.32 9.10
CA ARG A 88 -35.73 -22.46 8.51
C ARG A 88 -34.93 -23.04 7.36
N VAL A 89 -33.79 -23.65 7.69
CA VAL A 89 -33.18 -24.66 6.83
C VAL A 89 -33.56 -26.00 7.45
N ASP A 90 -34.62 -26.62 6.95
CA ASP A 90 -34.90 -28.03 7.24
C ASP A 90 -33.79 -28.84 6.54
N TRP A 91 -32.97 -29.52 7.34
CA TRP A 91 -31.93 -30.43 6.90
C TRP A 91 -32.51 -31.82 6.59
#